data_AF-A0A9Q4BRL0-F1
#
_entry.id   AF-A0A9Q4BRL0-F1
#
_cell.length_a   1.000
_cell.length_b   1.000
_cell.length_c   1.000
_cell.angle_alpha   90.00
_cell.angle_beta   90.00
_cell.angle_gamma   90.00
#
_symmetry.space_group_name_H-M   'P 1'
#
loop_
_entity.id
_entity.type
_entity.pdbx_description
1 polymer ?
#
loop_
_entity_poly.entity_id
_entity_poly.type
_entity_poly.pdbx_seq_one_letter_code
_entity_poly.pdbx_strand_id
1 'polypeptide(L)'
;MRDRLGAIDGERQTFFAEFVRFGVKNGYKGTEETVLLKKIHDSSGKFITDHLWFNLTRGFEKLNLKEGDRVQFDARVRSYTRGYKGRLAKILNPSKARESKDFKLSHPTRILKLTS
;
A
#
# COMPACT_ATOMS: atom_id res chain seq x y z
N MET A 1 5.28 -3.32 -12.78
CA MET A 1 4.27 -4.32 -12.44
C MET A 1 4.83 -5.12 -11.28
N ARG A 2 4.09 -5.32 -10.18
CA ARG A 2 4.62 -6.03 -8.98
C ARG A 2 4.47 -7.54 -9.12
N ASP A 3 4.89 -8.10 -10.25
CA ASP A 3 4.53 -9.46 -10.70
C ASP A 3 4.83 -10.55 -9.67
N ARG A 4 5.88 -10.36 -8.87
CA ARG A 4 6.34 -11.34 -7.87
C ARG A 4 5.45 -11.43 -6.64
N LEU A 5 4.60 -10.43 -6.38
CA LEU A 5 3.55 -10.53 -5.35
C LEU A 5 2.45 -11.53 -5.76
N GLY A 6 2.42 -11.96 -7.02
CA GLY A 6 1.43 -12.93 -7.51
C GLY A 6 1.51 -14.31 -6.91
N ALA A 7 2.69 -14.75 -6.47
CA ALA A 7 2.85 -16.05 -5.83
C ALA A 7 2.17 -16.12 -4.46
N ILE A 8 1.94 -14.96 -3.83
CA ILE A 8 1.46 -14.83 -2.45
C ILE A 8 0.13 -14.05 -2.43
N ASP A 9 -0.60 -14.05 -3.54
CA ASP A 9 -1.88 -13.36 -3.67
C ASP A 9 -2.89 -13.91 -2.67
N GLY A 10 -3.49 -13.02 -1.89
CA GLY A 10 -4.41 -13.38 -0.82
C GLY A 10 -3.73 -13.75 0.49
N GLU A 11 -2.41 -13.85 0.56
CA GLU A 11 -1.69 -14.10 1.81
C GLU A 11 -1.46 -12.83 2.62
N ARG A 12 -1.30 -12.99 3.93
CA ARG A 12 -0.89 -11.91 4.84
C ARG A 12 0.57 -12.15 5.22
N GLN A 13 1.41 -11.17 4.94
CA GLN A 13 2.84 -11.22 5.23
C GLN A 13 3.30 -9.97 5.97
N THR A 14 4.50 -10.05 6.51
CA THR A 14 5.17 -8.97 7.24
C THR A 14 6.03 -8.14 6.30
N PHE A 15 5.93 -6.83 6.46
CA PHE A 15 6.63 -5.82 5.68
C PHE A 15 7.27 -4.79 6.61
N PHE A 16 8.27 -4.11 6.06
CA PHE A 16 9.05 -3.08 6.73
C PHE A 16 9.04 -1.81 5.89
N ALA A 17 8.94 -0.66 6.54
CA ALA A 17 8.97 0.63 5.86
C ALA A 17 9.46 1.76 6.76
N GLU A 18 9.77 2.91 6.16
CA GLU A 18 10.02 4.17 6.86
C GLU A 18 8.74 5.02 6.85
N PHE A 19 8.33 5.52 8.01
CA PHE A 19 7.24 6.48 8.13
C PHE A 19 7.66 7.83 7.55
N VAL A 20 6.79 8.45 6.76
CA VAL A 20 7.02 9.78 6.20
C VAL A 20 6.14 10.80 6.91
N ARG A 21 4.81 10.67 6.79
CA ARG A 21 3.86 11.62 7.36
C ARG A 21 2.45 11.05 7.42
N PHE A 22 1.61 11.72 8.20
CA PHE A 22 0.15 11.62 8.08
C PHE A 22 -0.36 12.54 6.97
N GLY A 23 -1.56 12.25 6.48
CA GLY A 23 -2.26 13.05 5.48
C GLY A 23 -3.76 12.78 5.52
N VAL A 24 -4.52 13.45 4.66
CA VAL A 24 -5.97 13.28 4.58
C VAL A 24 -6.40 13.07 3.14
N LYS A 25 -7.50 12.34 2.94
CA LYS A 25 -8.16 12.19 1.65
C LYS A 25 -9.67 12.34 1.81
N ASN A 26 -10.36 12.68 0.73
CA ASN A 26 -11.82 12.65 0.70
C ASN A 26 -12.30 11.19 0.53
N GLY A 27 -12.87 10.63 1.59
CA GLY A 27 -13.56 9.35 1.57
C GLY A 27 -15.03 9.50 1.19
N TYR A 28 -15.72 8.37 1.02
CA TYR A 28 -17.14 8.34 0.63
C TYR A 28 -18.06 8.99 1.68
N LYS A 29 -17.72 8.88 2.97
CA LYS A 29 -18.50 9.41 4.11
C LYS A 29 -17.89 10.67 4.73
N GLY A 30 -16.88 11.27 4.10
CA GLY A 30 -16.14 12.41 4.64
C GLY A 30 -14.63 12.19 4.62
N THR A 31 -13.90 13.11 5.24
CA THR A 31 -12.44 13.10 5.27
C THR A 31 -11.91 11.89 6.04
N GLU A 32 -10.99 11.14 5.42
CA GLU A 32 -10.28 10.01 6.02
C GLU A 32 -8.81 10.37 6.21
N GLU A 33 -8.26 10.09 7.40
CA GLU A 33 -6.83 10.21 7.65
C GLU A 33 -6.06 9.04 7.02
N THR A 34 -4.81 9.31 6.67
CA THR A 34 -3.93 8.41 5.94
C THR A 34 -2.51 8.51 6.46
N VAL A 35 -1.73 7.46 6.21
CA VAL A 35 -0.30 7.38 6.52
C VAL A 35 0.49 7.07 5.26
N LEU A 36 1.57 7.82 5.03
CA LEU A 36 2.53 7.59 3.96
C LEU A 36 3.74 6.84 4.50
N LEU A 37 3.99 5.67 3.93
CA LEU A 37 5.19 4.88 4.16
C LEU A 37 6.07 4.89 2.91
N LYS A 38 7.39 4.86 3.08
CA LYS A 38 8.37 4.75 1.98
C LYS A 38 9.34 3.59 2.19
N LYS A 39 10.03 3.20 1.11
CA LYS A 39 10.99 2.09 1.04
C LYS A 39 10.40 0.82 1.66
N ILE A 40 9.38 0.26 1.00
CA ILE A 40 8.70 -0.91 1.52
C ILE A 40 9.47 -2.18 1.12
N HIS A 41 9.83 -3.00 2.11
CA HIS A 41 10.53 -4.28 1.94
C HIS A 41 9.72 -5.43 2.56
N ASP A 42 9.86 -6.64 2.03
CA ASP A 42 9.37 -7.86 2.68
C ASP A 42 10.33 -8.35 3.78
N SER A 43 9.97 -9.45 4.45
CA SER A 43 10.78 -10.08 5.50
C SER A 43 12.12 -10.65 5.03
N SER A 44 12.32 -10.85 3.73
CA SER A 44 13.61 -11.23 3.16
C SER A 44 14.51 -10.01 2.87
N GLY A 45 14.04 -8.79 3.16
CA GLY A 45 14.72 -7.54 2.85
C GLY A 45 14.51 -7.06 1.40
N LYS A 46 13.71 -7.79 0.62
CA LYS A 46 13.52 -7.48 -0.79
C LYS A 46 12.59 -6.30 -0.96
N PHE A 47 12.98 -5.39 -1.84
CA PHE A 47 12.22 -4.19 -2.17
C PHE A 47 10.90 -4.53 -2.89
N ILE A 48 9.81 -3.89 -2.43
CA ILE A 48 8.45 -4.08 -2.95
C ILE A 48 7.96 -2.84 -3.69
N THR A 49 8.09 -1.65 -3.10
CA THR A 49 7.64 -0.39 -3.70
C THR A 49 8.23 0.82 -2.98
N ASP A 50 8.37 1.94 -3.69
CA ASP A 50 8.98 3.17 -3.15
C ASP A 50 8.16 3.82 -2.06
N HIS A 51 6.84 3.91 -2.27
CA HIS A 51 5.93 4.52 -1.32
C HIS A 51 4.53 3.93 -1.43
N LEU A 52 3.79 3.98 -0.33
CA LEU A 52 2.41 3.54 -0.29
C LEU A 52 1.63 4.33 0.76
N TRP A 53 0.43 4.78 0.36
CA TRP A 53 -0.55 5.37 1.25
C TRP A 53 -1.45 4.28 1.82
N PHE A 54 -1.66 4.31 3.13
CA PHE A 54 -2.69 3.53 3.80
C PHE A 54 -3.68 4.46 4.49
N ASN A 55 -4.90 3.97 4.71
CA ASN A 55 -5.77 4.62 5.69
C ASN A 55 -5.12 4.54 7.07
N LEU A 56 -5.27 5.60 7.86
CA LEU A 56 -4.83 5.60 9.24
C LEU A 56 -5.66 4.56 10.01
N THR A 57 -4.98 3.58 10.59
CA THR A 57 -5.62 2.54 11.40
C THR A 57 -5.30 2.79 12.87
N ARG A 58 -6.13 2.25 13.77
CA ARG A 58 -5.86 2.25 15.21
C ARG A 58 -4.47 1.72 15.59
N GLY A 59 -3.87 0.88 14.74
CA GLY A 59 -2.50 0.40 14.94
C GLY A 59 -1.47 1.50 14.75
N PHE A 60 -1.65 2.37 13.76
CA PHE A 60 -0.79 3.54 13.54
C PHE A 60 -1.05 4.65 14.56
N GLU A 61 -2.30 4.94 14.89
CA GLU A 61 -2.68 6.01 15.85
C GLU A 61 -2.05 5.83 17.23
N LYS A 62 -1.86 4.57 17.65
CA LYS A 62 -1.25 4.23 18.94
C LYS A 62 0.25 4.46 18.98
N LEU A 63 0.89 4.67 17.83
CA LEU A 63 2.33 4.88 17.72
C LEU A 63 2.62 6.36 17.59
N ASN A 64 3.53 6.88 18.41
CA ASN A 64 4.05 8.24 18.27
C ASN A 64 5.13 8.28 17.17
N LEU A 65 4.68 8.16 15.91
CA LEU A 65 5.55 8.12 14.73
C LEU A 65 6.03 9.52 14.34
N LYS A 66 7.34 9.61 14.09
CA LYS A 66 8.03 10.77 13.53
C LYS A 66 8.63 10.38 12.20
N GLU A 67 8.77 11.35 11.30
CA GLU A 67 9.39 11.13 10.00
C GLU A 67 10.74 10.42 10.15
N GLY A 68 10.94 9.35 9.37
CA GLY A 68 12.14 8.52 9.42
C GLY A 68 12.03 7.29 10.34
N ASP A 69 11.02 7.21 11.21
CA ASP A 69 10.81 6.03 12.05
C ASP A 69 10.60 4.77 11.19
N ARG A 70 11.28 3.68 11.58
CA ARG A 70 11.06 2.38 10.96
C ARG A 70 9.86 1.69 11.58
N VAL A 71 9.00 1.14 10.73
CA VAL A 71 7.82 0.40 11.14
C VAL A 71 7.81 -0.98 10.52
N GLN A 72 7.41 -1.96 11.32
CA GLN A 72 6.98 -3.26 10.86
C GLN A 72 5.45 -3.28 10.81
N PHE A 73 4.89 -3.90 9.78
CA PHE A 73 3.46 -4.13 9.68
C PHE A 73 3.14 -5.37 8.88
N ASP A 74 1.99 -5.96 9.15
CA ASP A 74 1.47 -7.03 8.33
C ASP A 74 0.41 -6.51 7.38
N ALA A 75 0.49 -6.91 6.11
CA ALA A 75 -0.50 -6.54 5.11
C ALA A 75 -0.89 -7.75 4.27
N ARG A 76 -2.13 -7.72 3.77
CA ARG A 76 -2.62 -8.71 2.82
C ARG A 76 -2.26 -8.27 1.40
N VAL A 77 -1.55 -9.14 0.69
CA VAL A 77 -1.28 -8.98 -0.73
C VAL A 77 -2.57 -9.27 -1.49
N ARG A 78 -3.00 -8.35 -2.34
CA ARG A 78 -4.18 -8.53 -3.19
C ARG A 78 -3.85 -8.13 -4.61
N SER A 79 -4.19 -8.98 -5.56
CA SER A 79 -4.26 -8.57 -6.96
C SER A 79 -5.38 -7.56 -7.20
N TYR A 80 -5.15 -6.66 -8.14
CA TYR A 80 -6.18 -5.81 -8.73
C TYR A 80 -5.91 -5.65 -10.21
N THR A 81 -6.97 -5.59 -11.01
CA THR A 81 -6.86 -5.31 -12.44
C THR A 81 -6.77 -3.81 -12.64
N ARG A 82 -5.63 -3.34 -13.15
CA ARG A 82 -5.43 -1.96 -13.59
C ARG A 82 -5.83 -1.82 -15.06
N GLY A 83 -6.63 -0.82 -15.37
CA GLY A 83 -7.06 -0.48 -16.73
C GLY A 83 -8.31 0.40 -16.70
N TYR A 84 -8.40 1.39 -17.60
CA TYR A 84 -9.63 2.17 -17.70
C TYR A 84 -10.74 1.32 -18.30
N LYS A 85 -11.86 1.22 -17.58
CA LYS A 85 -13.06 0.49 -18.04
C LYS A 85 -14.00 1.44 -18.78
N GLY A 86 -14.69 0.92 -19.79
CA GLY A 86 -15.70 1.66 -20.57
C GLY A 86 -15.34 1.84 -22.05
N ARG A 87 -16.37 1.90 -22.90
CA ARG A 87 -16.23 2.00 -24.37
C ARG A 87 -15.47 3.26 -24.78
N LEU A 88 -15.76 4.40 -24.15
CA LEU A 88 -15.06 5.66 -24.41
C LEU A 88 -13.58 5.60 -24.05
N ALA A 89 -13.21 4.96 -22.94
CA ALA A 89 -11.82 4.85 -22.53
C ALA A 89 -10.99 3.98 -23.50
N LYS A 90 -11.61 2.93 -24.06
CA LYS A 90 -10.99 2.08 -25.09
C LYS A 90 -10.73 2.85 -26.40
N ILE A 91 -11.60 3.80 -26.75
CA ILE A 91 -11.46 4.64 -27.95
C ILE A 91 -10.43 5.76 -27.72
N LEU A 92 -10.54 6.49 -26.60
CA LEU A 92 -9.72 7.67 -26.33
C LEU A 92 -8.30 7.32 -25.84
N ASN A 93 -8.13 6.22 -25.11
CA ASN A 93 -6.86 5.83 -24.51
C ASN A 93 -6.65 4.31 -24.58
N PRO A 94 -6.56 3.71 -25.79
CA PRO A 94 -6.48 2.27 -25.99
C PRO A 94 -5.31 1.61 -25.24
N SER A 95 -4.17 2.29 -25.13
CA SER A 95 -3.00 1.82 -24.37
C SER A 95 -3.26 1.73 -22.86
N LYS A 96 -4.06 2.65 -22.29
CA LYS A 96 -4.44 2.63 -20.86
C LYS A 96 -5.69 1.78 -20.58
N ALA A 97 -6.42 1.40 -21.62
CA ALA A 97 -7.54 0.45 -21.54
C ALA A 97 -7.07 -1.01 -21.50
N ARG A 98 -5.79 -1.28 -21.79
CA ARG A 98 -5.21 -2.61 -21.62
C ARG A 98 -5.22 -2.99 -20.13
N GLU A 99 -5.96 -4.04 -19.82
CA GLU A 99 -5.99 -4.60 -18.47
C GLU A 99 -4.65 -5.25 -18.13
N SER A 100 -4.07 -4.88 -17.00
CA SER A 100 -2.84 -5.44 -16.45
C SER A 100 -3.08 -5.80 -14.98
N LYS A 101 -2.67 -7.01 -14.58
CA LYS A 101 -2.75 -7.46 -13.19
C LYS A 101 -1.64 -6.79 -12.39
N ASP A 102 -1.99 -6.04 -11.37
CA ASP A 102 -1.04 -5.46 -10.42
C ASP A 102 -1.39 -5.90 -9.00
N PHE A 103 -0.50 -5.67 -8.06
CA PHE A 103 -0.67 -6.10 -6.67
C PHE A 103 -0.60 -4.91 -5.75
N LYS A 104 -1.43 -4.95 -4.70
CA LYS A 104 -1.47 -3.95 -3.63
C LYS A 104 -1.31 -4.62 -2.27
N LEU A 105 -0.70 -3.91 -1.34
CA LEU A 105 -0.75 -4.24 0.08
C LEU A 105 -2.00 -3.59 0.66
N SER A 106 -2.74 -4.33 1.47
CA SER A 106 -4.01 -3.88 2.03
C SER A 106 -4.20 -4.34 3.47
N HIS A 107 -5.07 -3.64 4.20
CA HIS A 107 -5.45 -3.99 5.57
C HIS A 107 -4.22 -4.11 6.50
N PRO A 108 -3.44 -3.04 6.71
CA PRO A 108 -2.26 -3.11 7.56
C PRO A 108 -2.65 -3.38 9.02
N THR A 109 -2.01 -4.37 9.66
CA THR A 109 -2.24 -4.79 11.05
C THR A 109 -0.92 -5.09 11.74
N ARG A 110 -0.94 -5.38 13.06
CA ARG A 110 0.28 -5.69 13.84
C ARG A 110 1.39 -4.66 13.59
N ILE A 111 1.00 -3.37 13.59
CA ILE A 111 1.94 -2.27 13.39
C ILE A 111 2.82 -2.15 14.62
N LEU A 112 4.13 -2.12 14.41
CA LEU A 112 5.12 -1.91 15.46
C LEU A 112 6.11 -0.86 14.99
N LYS A 113 6.46 0.08 15.88
CA LYS A 113 7.62 0.94 15.69
C LYS A 113 8.86 0.14 16.08
N LEU A 114 9.85 0.09 15.20
CA LEU A 114 11.13 -0.55 15.48
C LEU A 114 12.05 0.48 16.12
N THR A 115 12.48 0.22 17.35
CA THR A 115 13.52 1.00 18.01
C THR A 115 14.87 0.58 17.46
N SER A 116 15.69 1.58 17.09
CA SER A 116 17.13 1.38 16.87
C SER A 116 17.86 1.31 18.20
#